data_AF-A0A2A8BP66-F1
#
_entry.id   AF-A0A2A8BP66-F1
#
_cell.length_a   1.000
_cell.length_b   1.000
_cell.length_c   1.000
_cell.angle_alpha   90.00
_cell.angle_beta   90.00
_cell.angle_gamma   90.00
#
_symmetry.space_group_name_H-M   'P 1'
#
loop_
_entity.id
_entity.type
_entity.pdbx_description
1 polymer ?
#
loop_
_entity_poly.entity_id
_entity_poly.type
_entity_poly.pdbx_seq_one_letter_code
_entity_poly.pdbx_strand_id
1 'polypeptide(L)'
;MAADIRPFIADAQRIQKQTGIPASIILGQIIFESSGKYPGGLSGLAYNNKNLFGIKGKGTAGTANMWSKEYDAGGNRVSGFRSYNSYTESLNDHARLLQTDRYAKYLKNAKSVDDFAKGIIKGGYATDPNYANQLLGIIKSNGLTKYDDGTYTFTGGDVSGGSAGGAGGGASFFAPLFNAIVRGLLFFVCVVAALLLFAKAFPSVEQTVKSTAKKVKS
;
A
#
# COMPACT_ATOMS: atom_id res chain seq x y z
N MET A 1 12.82 -0.63 1.48
CA MET A 1 12.03 0.30 2.32
C MET A 1 10.72 -0.41 2.64
N ALA A 2 10.11 -0.18 3.80
CA ALA A 2 8.77 -0.72 4.07
C ALA A 2 7.73 0.00 3.19
N ALA A 3 6.68 -0.70 2.79
CA ALA A 3 5.58 -0.12 2.02
C ALA A 3 4.89 1.02 2.81
N ASP A 4 4.66 2.15 2.16
CA ASP A 4 3.83 3.23 2.69
C ASP A 4 2.37 2.81 2.63
N ILE A 5 1.78 2.52 3.79
CA ILE A 5 0.41 2.03 3.89
C ILE A 5 -0.65 3.12 3.89
N ARG A 6 -0.26 4.40 3.99
CA ARG A 6 -1.22 5.52 4.09
C ARG A 6 -2.26 5.54 2.96
N PRO A 7 -1.91 5.27 1.69
CA PRO A 7 -2.88 5.24 0.60
C PRO A 7 -3.93 4.12 0.71
N PHE A 8 -3.69 3.08 1.51
CA PHE A 8 -4.53 1.88 1.55
C PHE A 8 -5.42 1.79 2.80
N ILE A 9 -5.25 2.69 3.78
CA ILE A 9 -5.98 2.65 5.06
C ILE A 9 -7.50 2.70 4.84
N ALA A 10 -7.99 3.64 4.02
CA ALA A 10 -9.42 3.83 3.81
C ALA A 10 -10.08 2.59 3.18
N ASP A 11 -9.41 1.96 2.21
CA ASP A 11 -9.89 0.72 1.60
C ASP A 11 -9.84 -0.46 2.57
N ALA A 12 -8.78 -0.59 3.37
CA ALA A 12 -8.67 -1.64 4.38
C ALA A 12 -9.80 -1.53 5.43
N GLN A 13 -10.09 -0.32 5.90
CA GLN A 13 -11.18 -0.06 6.83
C GLN A 13 -12.56 -0.31 6.21
N ARG A 14 -12.75 0.07 4.94
CA ARG A 14 -13.98 -0.26 4.19
C ARG A 14 -14.16 -1.78 4.10
N ILE A 15 -13.12 -2.52 3.73
CA ILE A 15 -13.16 -3.98 3.63
C ILE A 15 -13.46 -4.60 5.00
N GLN A 16 -12.87 -4.10 6.09
CA GLN A 16 -13.20 -4.58 7.44
C GLN A 16 -14.68 -4.43 7.75
N LYS A 17 -15.26 -3.25 7.51
CA LYS A 17 -16.69 -3.03 7.73
C LYS A 17 -17.59 -3.97 6.90
N GLN A 18 -17.16 -4.29 5.68
CA GLN A 18 -17.93 -5.14 4.77
C GLN A 18 -17.80 -6.64 5.11
N THR A 19 -16.62 -7.09 5.54
CA THR A 19 -16.27 -8.51 5.58
C THR A 19 -15.92 -9.06 6.96
N GLY A 20 -15.61 -8.17 7.91
CA GLY A 20 -15.03 -8.51 9.19
C GLY A 20 -13.54 -8.86 9.16
N ILE A 21 -12.86 -8.81 8.01
CA ILE A 21 -11.41 -9.01 7.93
C ILE A 21 -10.73 -7.76 8.52
N PRO A 22 -9.89 -7.88 9.57
CA PRO A 22 -9.30 -6.70 10.21
C PRO A 22 -8.45 -5.86 9.24
N ALA A 23 -8.58 -4.53 9.31
CA ALA A 23 -7.77 -3.62 8.51
C ALA A 23 -6.28 -3.81 8.80
N SER A 24 -5.93 -4.11 10.05
CA SER A 24 -4.57 -4.42 10.49
C SER A 24 -3.98 -5.66 9.78
N ILE A 25 -4.79 -6.69 9.53
CA ILE A 25 -4.38 -7.87 8.75
C ILE A 25 -4.07 -7.46 7.31
N ILE A 26 -4.97 -6.72 6.67
CA ILE A 26 -4.82 -6.29 5.27
C ILE A 26 -3.56 -5.42 5.12
N LEU A 27 -3.41 -4.39 5.97
CA LEU A 27 -2.27 -3.48 5.93
C LEU A 27 -0.96 -4.19 6.30
N GLY A 28 -1.00 -5.12 7.25
CA GLY A 28 0.14 -5.94 7.64
C GLY A 28 0.63 -6.81 6.49
N GLN A 29 -0.29 -7.45 5.76
CA GLN A 29 0.05 -8.24 4.58
C GLN A 29 0.55 -7.36 3.43
N ILE A 30 0.06 -6.13 3.26
CA ILE A 30 0.66 -5.20 2.28
C ILE A 30 2.13 -4.95 2.62
N ILE A 31 2.46 -4.64 3.89
CA ILE A 31 3.86 -4.42 4.30
C ILE A 31 4.68 -5.68 4.06
N PHE A 32 4.17 -6.85 4.44
CA PHE A 32 4.89 -8.12 4.28
C PHE A 32 5.14 -8.43 2.80
N GLU A 33 4.09 -8.47 1.98
CA GLU A 33 4.13 -9.02 0.63
C GLU A 33 4.64 -8.03 -0.42
N SER A 34 4.52 -6.72 -0.17
CA SER A 34 4.75 -5.70 -1.20
C SER A 34 5.86 -4.72 -0.90
N SER A 35 6.61 -4.85 0.19
CA SER A 35 7.74 -3.94 0.45
C SER A 35 8.86 -4.07 -0.59
N GLY A 36 9.51 -2.95 -0.94
CA GLY A 36 10.54 -2.93 -1.98
C GLY A 36 11.26 -1.58 -2.15
N LYS A 37 11.68 -1.31 -3.39
CA LYS A 37 12.51 -0.15 -3.76
C LYS A 37 11.82 0.86 -4.68
N TYR A 38 10.61 0.57 -5.14
CA TYR A 38 9.84 1.46 -6.01
C TYR A 38 9.15 2.55 -5.17
N PRO A 39 8.63 3.63 -5.80
CA PRO A 39 7.93 4.69 -5.07
C PRO A 39 6.85 4.16 -4.12
N GLY A 40 6.72 4.81 -2.96
CA GLY A 40 5.87 4.32 -1.87
C GLY A 40 6.44 3.09 -1.15
N GLY A 41 7.70 2.72 -1.38
CA GLY A 41 8.32 1.57 -0.72
C GLY A 41 7.80 0.23 -1.23
N LEU A 42 7.28 0.20 -2.46
CA LEU A 42 6.65 -0.98 -3.04
C LEU A 42 7.64 -1.86 -3.81
N SER A 43 7.29 -3.13 -3.99
CA SER A 43 7.94 -4.08 -4.88
C SER A 43 7.61 -3.73 -6.33
N GLY A 44 8.38 -4.26 -7.28
CA GLY A 44 8.11 -4.01 -8.70
C GLY A 44 6.76 -4.61 -9.15
N LEU A 45 6.38 -5.75 -8.57
CA LEU A 45 5.09 -6.38 -8.85
C LEU A 45 3.93 -5.50 -8.33
N ALA A 46 4.04 -5.02 -7.10
CA ALA A 46 3.05 -4.13 -6.50
C ALA A 46 2.97 -2.79 -7.23
N TYR A 47 4.10 -2.16 -7.55
CA TYR A 47 4.11 -0.84 -8.19
C TYR A 47 3.63 -0.89 -9.64
N ASN A 48 4.18 -1.78 -10.46
CA ASN A 48 3.89 -1.79 -11.91
C ASN A 48 2.56 -2.49 -12.26
N ASN A 49 2.15 -3.49 -11.48
CA ASN A 49 0.98 -4.31 -11.77
C ASN A 49 -0.14 -4.16 -10.74
N LYS A 50 0.05 -3.27 -9.77
CA LYS A 50 -0.90 -2.98 -8.67
C LYS A 50 -1.24 -4.19 -7.83
N ASN A 51 -0.40 -5.23 -7.84
CA ASN A 51 -0.62 -6.47 -7.11
C ASN A 51 0.11 -6.43 -5.76
N LEU A 52 -0.64 -6.00 -4.73
CA LEU A 52 -0.11 -5.78 -3.37
C LEU A 52 0.14 -7.07 -2.58
N PHE A 53 -0.38 -8.21 -3.05
CA PHE A 53 -0.45 -9.44 -2.26
C PHE A 53 0.21 -10.64 -2.95
N GLY A 54 0.86 -10.42 -4.09
CA GLY A 54 1.52 -11.49 -4.85
C GLY A 54 0.56 -12.57 -5.36
N ILE A 55 -0.71 -12.23 -5.61
CA ILE A 55 -1.72 -13.22 -6.02
C ILE A 55 -1.40 -13.71 -7.44
N LYS A 56 -1.30 -15.04 -7.62
CA LYS A 56 -1.02 -15.69 -8.91
C LYS A 56 -2.28 -15.75 -9.80
N GLY A 57 -2.07 -15.80 -11.12
CA GLY A 57 -3.13 -15.97 -12.14
C GLY A 57 -3.38 -14.74 -13.02
N LYS A 58 -4.63 -14.57 -13.46
CA LYS A 58 -5.08 -13.45 -14.31
C LYS A 58 -5.99 -12.52 -13.51
N GLY A 59 -5.60 -11.26 -13.41
CA GLY A 59 -6.40 -10.19 -12.82
C GLY A 59 -7.14 -9.39 -13.88
N THR A 60 -7.76 -8.29 -13.44
CA THR A 60 -8.55 -7.37 -14.27
C THR A 60 -7.74 -6.64 -15.35
N ALA A 61 -6.42 -6.49 -15.16
CA ALA A 61 -5.49 -5.95 -16.15
C ALA A 61 -4.61 -7.04 -16.80
N GLY A 62 -4.97 -8.32 -16.64
CA GLY A 62 -4.23 -9.45 -17.21
C GLY A 62 -3.24 -10.10 -16.24
N THR A 63 -2.10 -10.55 -16.79
CA THR A 63 -1.09 -11.32 -16.05
C THR A 63 0.29 -10.71 -16.25
N ALA A 64 1.00 -10.49 -15.14
CA ALA A 64 2.41 -10.16 -15.10
C ALA A 64 3.24 -11.43 -14.99
N ASN A 65 4.08 -11.69 -15.99
CA ASN A 65 5.01 -12.81 -15.95
C ASN A 65 6.30 -12.38 -15.25
N MET A 66 6.62 -13.02 -14.13
CA MET A 66 7.83 -12.77 -13.36
C MET A 66 8.70 -14.02 -13.33
N TRP A 67 10.00 -13.84 -13.50
CA TRP A 67 10.97 -14.92 -13.25
C TRP A 67 10.88 -15.37 -11.79
N SER A 68 10.64 -16.66 -11.61
CA SER A 68 10.60 -17.34 -10.33
C SER A 68 11.82 -18.25 -10.16
N LYS A 69 12.21 -18.45 -8.90
CA LYS A 69 13.17 -19.51 -8.55
C LYS A 69 12.50 -20.89 -8.48
N GLU A 70 11.18 -20.91 -8.36
CA GLU A 70 10.36 -22.12 -8.32
C GLU A 70 9.98 -22.53 -9.75
N TYR A 71 9.90 -23.85 -9.97
CA TYR A 71 9.32 -24.43 -11.18
C TYR A 71 7.80 -24.49 -11.02
N ASP A 72 7.06 -24.08 -12.05
CA ASP A 72 5.64 -24.42 -12.14
C ASP A 72 5.46 -25.92 -12.48
N ALA A 73 4.20 -26.39 -12.49
CA ALA A 73 3.88 -27.78 -12.81
C ALA A 73 4.32 -28.22 -14.22
N GLY A 74 4.65 -27.28 -15.11
CA GLY A 74 5.15 -27.51 -16.46
C GLY A 74 6.67 -27.36 -16.60
N GLY A 75 7.41 -27.17 -15.51
CA GLY A 75 8.86 -27.01 -15.54
C GLY A 75 9.34 -25.63 -16.01
N ASN A 76 8.45 -24.63 -16.09
CA ASN A 76 8.85 -23.26 -16.39
C ASN A 76 9.21 -22.52 -15.10
N ARG A 77 10.25 -21.70 -15.17
CA ARG A 77 10.68 -20.80 -14.09
C ARG A 77 9.96 -19.45 -14.12
N VAL A 78 8.76 -19.41 -14.67
CA VAL A 78 7.94 -18.19 -14.78
C VAL A 78 6.70 -18.41 -13.94
N SER A 79 6.40 -17.47 -13.06
CA SER A 79 5.12 -17.43 -12.35
C SER A 79 4.28 -16.28 -12.89
N GLY A 80 3.05 -16.60 -13.29
CA GLY A 80 2.06 -15.62 -13.69
C GLY A 80 1.36 -15.02 -12.47
N PHE A 81 1.48 -13.71 -12.30
CA PHE A 81 0.83 -12.94 -11.24
C PHE A 81 -0.32 -12.11 -11.79
N ARG A 82 -1.39 -11.93 -11.03
CA ARG A 82 -2.51 -11.07 -11.41
C ARG A 82 -1.99 -9.64 -11.59
N SER A 83 -2.48 -8.95 -12.62
CA SER A 83 -2.34 -7.50 -12.78
C SER A 83 -3.70 -6.83 -12.62
N TYR A 84 -3.72 -5.64 -12.03
CA TYR A 84 -4.95 -4.90 -11.75
C TYR A 84 -4.93 -3.49 -12.34
N ASN A 85 -6.11 -2.96 -12.65
CA ASN A 85 -6.27 -1.58 -13.12
C ASN A 85 -6.14 -0.58 -11.97
N SER A 86 -6.38 -0.99 -10.73
CA SER A 86 -6.21 -0.15 -9.52
C SER A 86 -5.72 -0.95 -8.31
N TYR A 87 -5.17 -0.27 -7.31
CA TYR A 87 -4.84 -0.91 -6.02
C TYR A 87 -6.10 -1.39 -5.30
N THR A 88 -7.21 -0.65 -5.41
CA THR A 88 -8.51 -1.02 -4.83
C THR A 88 -9.01 -2.35 -5.41
N GLU A 89 -8.78 -2.63 -6.70
CA GLU A 89 -9.08 -3.94 -7.27
C GLU A 89 -8.25 -5.06 -6.62
N SER A 90 -6.94 -4.83 -6.39
CA SER A 90 -6.09 -5.80 -5.68
C SER A 90 -6.53 -6.03 -4.23
N LEU A 91 -6.95 -4.97 -3.53
CA LEU A 91 -7.47 -5.03 -2.16
C LEU A 91 -8.76 -5.83 -2.08
N ASN A 92 -9.70 -5.55 -2.99
CA ASN A 92 -10.97 -6.26 -3.04
C ASN A 92 -10.77 -7.73 -3.45
N ASP A 93 -9.81 -8.01 -4.33
CA ASP A 93 -9.49 -9.37 -4.75
C ASP A 93 -8.85 -10.21 -3.64
N HIS A 94 -7.99 -9.60 -2.84
CA HIS A 94 -7.46 -10.22 -1.64
C HIS A 94 -8.56 -10.54 -0.61
N ALA A 95 -9.49 -9.60 -0.38
CA ALA A 95 -10.62 -9.85 0.51
C ALA A 95 -11.48 -11.03 0.03
N ARG A 96 -11.80 -11.08 -1.28
CA ARG A 96 -12.52 -12.22 -1.88
C ARG A 96 -11.76 -13.53 -1.77
N LEU A 97 -10.42 -13.52 -1.93
CA LEU A 97 -9.59 -14.71 -1.72
C LEU A 97 -9.79 -15.25 -0.29
N LEU A 98 -9.72 -14.39 0.72
CA LEU A 98 -9.93 -14.79 2.13
C LEU A 98 -11.38 -15.20 2.45
N GLN A 99 -12.33 -14.88 1.59
CA GLN A 99 -13.72 -15.33 1.70
C GLN A 99 -14.00 -16.69 1.05
N THR A 100 -13.07 -17.23 0.27
CA THR A 100 -13.22 -18.59 -0.27
C THR A 100 -13.25 -19.62 0.85
N ASP A 101 -13.95 -20.74 0.64
CA ASP A 101 -14.08 -21.83 1.61
C ASP A 101 -12.74 -22.31 2.19
N ARG A 102 -11.67 -22.21 1.38
CA ARG A 102 -10.29 -22.51 1.77
C ARG A 102 -9.88 -21.78 3.05
N TYR A 103 -10.23 -20.51 3.18
CA TYR A 103 -9.87 -19.65 4.31
C TYR A 103 -11.06 -19.43 5.24
N ALA A 104 -12.24 -19.13 4.71
CA ALA A 104 -13.44 -18.76 5.48
C ALA A 104 -13.78 -19.78 6.58
N LYS A 105 -13.58 -21.08 6.33
CA LYS A 105 -13.83 -22.14 7.32
C LYS A 105 -12.98 -22.01 8.60
N TYR A 106 -11.81 -21.38 8.51
CA TYR A 106 -10.94 -21.09 9.66
C TYR A 106 -11.18 -19.69 10.23
N LEU A 107 -11.67 -18.74 9.42
CA LEU A 107 -11.90 -17.35 9.84
C LEU A 107 -13.25 -17.13 10.53
N LYS A 108 -14.28 -17.93 10.23
CA LYS A 108 -15.63 -17.78 10.80
C LYS A 108 -15.70 -17.77 12.33
N ASN A 109 -14.73 -18.41 12.99
CA ASN A 109 -14.63 -18.50 14.45
C ASN A 109 -13.58 -17.57 15.04
N ALA A 110 -12.88 -16.77 14.22
CA ALA A 110 -11.89 -15.82 14.71
C ALA A 110 -12.56 -14.77 15.60
N LYS A 111 -11.88 -14.37 16.69
CA LYS A 111 -12.32 -13.34 17.63
C LYS A 111 -11.25 -12.29 17.93
N SER A 112 -10.10 -12.40 17.29
CA SER A 112 -8.96 -11.53 17.46
C SER A 112 -8.11 -11.47 16.19
N VAL A 113 -7.27 -10.46 16.07
CA VAL A 113 -6.28 -10.35 14.97
C VAL A 113 -5.36 -11.59 14.92
N ASP A 114 -5.02 -12.16 16.08
CA ASP A 114 -4.23 -13.40 16.17
C ASP A 114 -4.98 -14.60 15.58
N ASP A 115 -6.27 -14.76 15.88
CA ASP A 115 -7.08 -15.82 15.28
C ASP A 115 -7.18 -15.69 13.76
N PHE A 116 -7.31 -14.46 13.24
CA PHE A 116 -7.28 -14.21 11.80
C PHE A 116 -5.94 -14.61 11.18
N ALA A 117 -4.81 -14.18 11.75
CA ALA A 117 -3.48 -14.54 11.24
C ALA A 117 -3.26 -16.06 11.23
N LYS A 118 -3.65 -16.75 12.31
CA LYS A 118 -3.61 -18.21 12.41
C LYS A 118 -4.54 -18.89 11.41
N GLY A 119 -5.76 -18.37 11.23
CA GLY A 119 -6.74 -18.91 10.29
C GLY A 119 -6.29 -18.79 8.83
N ILE A 120 -5.67 -17.66 8.47
CA ILE A 120 -5.08 -17.42 7.14
C ILE A 120 -3.99 -18.46 6.84
N ILE A 121 -3.13 -18.76 7.81
CA ILE A 121 -2.10 -19.81 7.65
C ILE A 121 -2.65 -21.21 7.61
N LYS A 122 -3.68 -21.54 8.41
CA LYS A 122 -4.39 -22.82 8.27
C LYS A 122 -5.03 -22.98 6.88
N GLY A 123 -5.43 -21.88 6.25
CA GLY A 123 -5.87 -21.86 4.85
C GLY A 123 -4.75 -22.06 3.83
N GLY A 124 -3.48 -22.03 4.25
CA GLY A 124 -2.31 -22.24 3.40
C GLY A 124 -1.90 -21.02 2.58
N TYR A 125 -2.08 -19.82 3.12
CA TYR A 125 -1.64 -18.57 2.46
C TYR A 125 -0.13 -18.56 2.18
N ALA A 126 0.67 -19.06 3.13
CA ALA A 126 2.10 -19.24 3.00
C ALA A 126 2.51 -20.66 3.46
N THR A 127 3.66 -21.13 2.95
CA THR A 127 4.27 -22.40 3.38
C THR A 127 5.14 -22.26 4.62
N ASP A 128 5.55 -21.03 4.96
CA ASP A 128 6.32 -20.76 6.18
C ASP A 128 5.44 -20.93 7.43
N PRO A 129 5.75 -21.90 8.32
CA PRO A 129 4.97 -22.09 9.55
C PRO A 129 5.01 -20.88 10.50
N ASN A 130 6.02 -20.01 10.38
CA ASN A 130 6.17 -18.82 11.22
C ASN A 130 5.45 -17.57 10.67
N TYR A 131 4.82 -17.66 9.50
CA TYR A 131 4.21 -16.51 8.85
C TYR A 131 3.22 -15.76 9.75
N ALA A 132 2.37 -16.48 10.49
CA ALA A 132 1.40 -15.84 11.40
C ALA A 132 2.11 -14.96 12.45
N ASN A 133 3.20 -15.46 13.04
CA ASN A 133 3.98 -14.72 14.02
C ASN A 133 4.69 -13.51 13.40
N GLN A 134 5.23 -13.67 12.18
CA GLN A 134 5.86 -12.57 11.44
C GLN A 134 4.85 -11.47 11.10
N LEU A 135 3.67 -11.85 10.61
CA LEU A 135 2.57 -10.92 10.32
C LEU A 135 2.13 -10.17 11.59
N LEU A 136 1.93 -10.88 12.70
CA LEU A 136 1.58 -10.24 13.97
C LEU A 136 2.69 -9.31 14.49
N GLY A 137 3.95 -9.67 14.26
CA GLY A 137 5.10 -8.81 14.54
C GLY A 137 5.08 -7.51 13.72
N ILE A 138 4.76 -7.60 12.42
CA ILE A 138 4.57 -6.43 11.54
C ILE A 138 3.42 -5.56 12.03
N ILE A 139 2.27 -6.17 12.35
CA ILE A 139 1.09 -5.47 12.86
C ILE A 139 1.41 -4.71 14.15
N LYS A 140 2.09 -5.36 15.09
CA LYS A 140 2.46 -4.78 16.38
C LYS A 140 3.48 -3.65 16.22
N SER A 141 4.58 -3.90 15.50
CA SER A 141 5.68 -2.92 15.33
C SER A 141 5.24 -1.65 14.60
N ASN A 142 4.25 -1.74 13.71
CA ASN A 142 3.70 -0.60 12.99
C ASN A 142 2.43 -0.01 13.65
N GLY A 143 1.97 -0.59 14.76
CA GLY A 143 0.78 -0.16 15.49
C GLY A 143 -0.48 -0.17 14.62
N LEU A 144 -0.66 -1.20 13.79
CA LEU A 144 -1.72 -1.21 12.75
C LEU A 144 -3.12 -1.43 13.31
N THR A 145 -3.26 -2.00 14.51
CA THR A 145 -4.55 -2.22 15.16
C THR A 145 -5.31 -0.92 15.45
N LYS A 146 -4.62 0.23 15.47
CA LYS A 146 -5.28 1.55 15.58
C LYS A 146 -6.19 1.88 14.39
N TYR A 147 -6.07 1.14 13.28
CA TYR A 147 -6.92 1.29 12.11
C TYR A 147 -8.12 0.34 12.13
N ASP A 148 -8.15 -0.63 13.05
CA ASP A 148 -9.28 -1.54 13.20
C ASP A 148 -10.48 -0.82 13.84
N ASP A 149 -11.69 -1.29 13.55
CA ASP A 149 -12.93 -0.78 14.17
C ASP A 149 -13.27 -1.45 15.52
N GLY A 150 -12.39 -2.32 16.02
CA GLY A 150 -12.58 -3.09 17.25
C GLY A 150 -13.46 -4.34 17.11
N THR A 151 -14.02 -4.61 15.92
CA THR A 151 -14.83 -5.79 15.64
C THR A 151 -14.01 -6.85 14.89
N TYR A 152 -13.98 -8.06 15.43
CA TYR A 152 -13.23 -9.20 14.87
C TYR A 152 -14.13 -10.37 14.52
N THR A 153 -15.33 -10.10 14.00
CA THR A 153 -16.25 -11.15 13.56
C THR A 153 -16.25 -11.20 12.04
N PHE A 154 -15.75 -12.29 11.48
CA PHE A 154 -15.81 -12.53 10.04
C PHE A 154 -17.26 -12.73 9.58
N THR A 155 -17.73 -11.87 8.68
CA THR A 155 -19.11 -11.90 8.15
C THR A 155 -19.18 -12.41 6.71
N GLY A 156 -18.08 -12.32 5.95
CA GLY A 156 -18.07 -12.72 4.55
C GLY A 156 -18.91 -11.83 3.62
N GLY A 157 -19.23 -10.60 4.02
CA GLY A 157 -20.08 -9.70 3.23
C GLY A 157 -19.45 -9.19 1.91
N ASP A 158 -20.27 -8.54 1.09
CA ASP A 158 -19.88 -8.17 -0.28
C ASP A 158 -18.82 -7.06 -0.33
N VAL A 159 -17.77 -7.30 -1.11
CA VAL A 159 -16.68 -6.34 -1.34
C VAL A 159 -16.91 -5.59 -2.66
N SER A 160 -18.01 -4.84 -2.72
CA SER A 160 -18.33 -3.93 -3.83
C SER A 160 -18.05 -2.49 -3.42
N GLY A 161 -17.24 -1.76 -4.21
CA GLY A 161 -16.99 -0.33 -3.93
C GLY A 161 -15.68 0.26 -4.47
N GLY A 162 -15.22 -0.14 -5.67
CA GLY A 162 -13.94 0.34 -6.17
C GLY A 162 -13.72 0.27 -7.67
N SER A 163 -14.77 0.39 -8.48
CA SER A 163 -14.64 0.40 -9.95
C SER A 163 -15.40 1.58 -10.58
N ALA A 164 -14.72 2.26 -11.52
CA ALA A 164 -15.05 3.46 -12.33
C ALA A 164 -14.87 4.84 -11.66
N GLY A 165 -14.20 5.87 -12.20
CA GLY A 165 -13.55 6.17 -13.50
C GLY A 165 -12.67 7.44 -13.33
N GLY A 166 -11.70 7.76 -14.18
CA GLY A 166 -11.92 8.34 -15.51
C GLY A 166 -12.15 9.85 -15.43
N ALA A 167 -11.30 10.65 -16.09
CA ALA A 167 -11.27 12.12 -16.06
C ALA A 167 -12.56 12.83 -16.54
N GLY A 168 -12.82 14.04 -15.99
CA GLY A 168 -13.50 15.15 -16.69
C GLY A 168 -14.84 15.66 -16.14
N GLY A 169 -14.90 16.96 -15.84
CA GLY A 169 -16.09 17.83 -16.01
C GLY A 169 -17.07 17.98 -14.83
N GLY A 170 -17.37 19.23 -14.43
CA GLY A 170 -18.29 19.63 -13.34
C GLY A 170 -19.77 19.25 -13.55
N ALA A 171 -20.70 19.51 -12.62
CA ALA A 171 -20.76 20.60 -11.65
C ALA A 171 -21.54 20.25 -10.37
N SER A 172 -21.31 21.12 -9.39
CA SER A 172 -21.66 21.16 -7.97
C SER A 172 -23.12 21.36 -7.60
N PHE A 173 -23.52 20.82 -6.44
CA PHE A 173 -24.55 21.33 -5.52
C PHE A 173 -24.16 20.79 -4.13
N PHE A 174 -23.71 21.50 -3.10
CA PHE A 174 -23.90 22.87 -2.61
C PHE A 174 -22.62 23.36 -1.90
N ALA A 175 -22.30 24.64 -2.07
CA ALA A 175 -21.59 25.43 -1.07
C ALA A 175 -22.57 26.49 -0.53
N PRO A 176 -22.34 26.99 0.70
CA PRO A 176 -21.90 28.38 0.78
C PRO A 176 -20.65 28.49 1.67
N LEU A 177 -19.58 29.06 1.10
CA LEU A 177 -19.02 30.37 1.43
C LEU A 177 -18.49 30.47 2.88
N PHE A 178 -17.16 30.47 3.05
CA PHE A 178 -16.39 31.62 3.54
C PHE A 178 -14.86 31.35 3.53
N ASN A 179 -14.14 32.28 2.88
CA ASN A 179 -12.69 32.58 2.89
C ASN A 179 -11.65 31.66 2.20
N ALA A 180 -11.46 31.94 0.90
CA ALA A 180 -10.38 31.46 0.04
C ALA A 180 -9.10 32.34 0.04
N ILE A 181 -8.82 33.10 1.11
CA ILE A 181 -7.60 33.95 1.19
C ILE A 181 -6.46 33.25 1.96
N VAL A 182 -6.73 32.25 2.80
CA VAL A 182 -5.73 31.71 3.74
C VAL A 182 -4.83 30.62 3.14
N ARG A 183 -5.12 30.08 1.96
CA ARG A 183 -4.35 28.93 1.39
C ARG A 183 -3.40 29.27 0.25
N GLY A 184 -3.41 30.49 -0.28
CA GLY A 184 -2.44 30.96 -1.28
C GLY A 184 -1.12 31.46 -0.69
N LEU A 185 -1.12 31.93 0.56
CA LEU A 185 0.06 32.56 1.18
C LEU A 185 1.01 31.56 1.85
N LEU A 186 0.54 30.36 2.23
CA LEU A 186 1.37 29.39 2.94
C LEU A 186 2.28 28.56 2.01
N PHE A 187 1.93 28.44 0.72
CA PHE A 187 2.77 27.71 -0.24
C PHE A 187 3.95 28.53 -0.77
N PHE A 188 3.82 29.87 -0.83
CA PHE A 188 4.91 30.74 -1.28
C PHE A 188 5.95 31.00 -0.18
N VAL A 189 5.54 31.05 1.10
CA VAL A 189 6.45 31.26 2.24
C VAL A 189 7.36 30.04 2.46
N CYS A 190 6.87 28.81 2.24
CA CYS A 190 7.68 27.60 2.41
C CYS A 190 8.76 27.41 1.33
N VAL A 191 8.52 27.85 0.10
CA VAL A 191 9.51 27.71 -1.00
C VAL A 191 10.61 28.77 -0.89
N VAL A 192 10.30 30.00 -0.46
CA VAL A 192 11.31 31.06 -0.28
C VAL A 192 12.15 30.83 0.99
N ALA A 193 11.57 30.32 2.08
CA ALA A 193 12.32 29.98 3.29
C ALA A 193 13.31 28.81 3.07
N ALA A 194 12.95 27.83 2.25
CA ALA A 194 13.84 26.72 1.90
C ALA A 194 15.05 27.15 1.05
N LEU A 195 14.88 28.13 0.15
CA LEU A 195 15.96 28.67 -0.67
C LEU A 195 16.91 29.60 0.11
N LEU A 196 16.39 30.38 1.07
CA LEU A 196 17.20 31.26 1.92
C LEU A 196 18.00 30.49 3.00
N LEU A 197 17.49 29.36 3.48
CA LEU A 197 18.22 28.49 4.42
C LEU A 197 19.35 27.71 3.74
N PHE A 198 19.23 27.41 2.44
CA PHE A 198 20.29 26.75 1.67
C PHE A 198 21.49 27.69 1.41
N ALA A 199 21.24 29.00 1.22
CA ALA A 199 22.29 29.99 1.02
C ALA A 199 23.12 30.31 2.28
N LYS A 200 22.56 30.11 3.49
CA LYS A 200 23.28 30.30 4.76
C LYS A 200 24.09 29.07 5.21
N ALA A 201 23.80 27.89 4.69
CA ALA A 201 24.41 26.62 5.13
C ALA A 201 25.78 26.31 4.49
N PHE A 202 26.23 27.08 3.49
CA PHE A 202 27.50 26.82 2.79
C PHE A 202 28.29 28.10 2.45
N PRO A 203 29.01 28.71 3.42
CA PRO A 203 29.86 29.89 3.16
C PRO A 203 31.05 29.59 2.21
N SER A 204 31.44 28.33 2.05
CA SER A 204 32.69 27.93 1.39
C SER A 204 32.62 27.88 -0.15
N VAL A 205 31.45 28.04 -0.77
CA VAL A 205 31.33 28.03 -2.24
C VAL A 205 31.71 29.40 -2.84
N GLU A 206 31.50 30.49 -2.10
CA GLU A 206 31.76 31.84 -2.62
C GLU A 206 33.26 32.18 -2.67
N GLN A 207 34.08 31.59 -1.79
CA GLN A 207 35.53 31.79 -1.80
C GLN A 207 36.22 31.03 -2.94
N THR A 208 35.71 29.84 -3.32
CA THR A 208 36.24 29.05 -4.44
C THR A 208 35.97 29.74 -5.78
N VAL A 209 34.83 30.44 -5.93
CA VAL A 209 34.51 31.21 -7.14
C VAL A 209 35.36 32.49 -7.23
N LYS A 210 35.58 33.20 -6.11
CA LYS A 210 36.40 34.43 -6.07
C LYS A 210 37.89 34.18 -6.28
N SER A 211 38.45 33.06 -5.79
CA SER A 211 39.87 32.71 -6.02
C SER A 211 40.13 32.27 -7.46
N THR A 212 39.18 31.55 -8.07
CA THR A 212 39.28 31.10 -9.47
C THR A 212 39.15 32.28 -10.44
N ALA A 213 38.27 33.26 -10.16
CA ALA A 213 38.10 34.45 -11.01
C ALA A 213 39.30 35.42 -10.95
N LYS A 214 40.05 35.46 -9.84
CA LYS A 214 41.25 36.32 -9.70
C LYS A 214 42.46 35.75 -10.45
N LYS A 215 42.56 34.42 -10.59
CA LYS A 215 43.67 33.73 -11.27
C LYS A 215 43.59 33.76 -12.81
N VAL A 216 42.45 34.19 -13.36
CA VAL A 216 42.22 34.30 -14.81
C VAL A 216 42.50 35.72 -15.34
N LYS A 217 42.77 36.69 -14.45
CA LYS A 217 43.06 38.09 -14.81
C LYS A 217 44.48 38.56 -14.46
N SER A 218 45.42 37.64 -14.20
CA SER A 218 46.85 37.92 -14.06
C SER A 218 47.65 37.22 -15.14
#